data_AF-A0A7S3SU17-F1
#
_entry.id   AF-A0A7S3SU17-F1
#
_cell.length_a   1.000
_cell.length_b   1.000
_cell.length_c   1.000
_cell.angle_alpha   90.00
_cell.angle_beta   90.00
_cell.angle_gamma   90.00
#
_symmetry.space_group_name_H-M   'P 1'
#
loop_
_entity.id
_entity.type
_entity.pdbx_description
1 polymer ?
#
loop_
_entity_poly.entity_id
_entity_poly.type
_entity_poly.pdbx_seq_one_letter_code
_entity_poly.pdbx_strand_id
1 'polypeptide(L)'
;QEEMAAAPGDTKLVNMNLKNDLACSWVVTPEEMDGRKVGSKSLNLAHLAPKLPKEVYTPQAVAMPYGCMQKVLTNTANATCLSKLEACLKELQPTTSNKDARGIFEVAQKLTESLDLPKDLAEGLKKAMEVVGDKQGE
;
A
#
# COMPACT_ATOMS: atom_id res chain seq x y z
N GLN A 1 -24.06 -24.12 13.96
CA GLN A 1 -23.57 -24.31 12.59
C GLN A 1 -22.41 -23.35 12.42
N GLU A 2 -21.20 -23.87 12.62
CA GLU A 2 -19.94 -23.16 12.40
C GLU A 2 -19.75 -22.94 10.90
N GLU A 3 -19.60 -21.68 10.50
CA GLU A 3 -19.30 -21.31 9.12
C GLU A 3 -17.78 -21.43 8.91
N MET A 4 -17.42 -22.25 7.93
CA MET A 4 -16.08 -22.70 7.61
C MET A 4 -15.09 -21.55 7.38
N ALA A 5 -14.04 -21.53 8.20
CA ALA A 5 -12.82 -20.81 7.92
C ALA A 5 -12.21 -21.33 6.60
N ALA A 6 -12.11 -20.44 5.61
CA ALA A 6 -11.39 -20.70 4.38
C ALA A 6 -9.91 -20.95 4.71
N ALA A 7 -9.38 -22.07 4.20
CA ALA A 7 -8.01 -22.51 4.39
C ALA A 7 -6.98 -21.45 3.93
N PRO A 8 -5.80 -21.35 4.57
CA PRO A 8 -4.74 -20.46 4.14
C PRO A 8 -4.14 -21.00 2.85
N GLY A 9 -4.63 -20.50 1.71
CA GLY A 9 -4.01 -20.74 0.41
C GLY A 9 -2.57 -20.24 0.43
N ASP A 10 -1.66 -21.06 -0.09
CA ASP A 10 -0.24 -20.79 -0.22
C ASP A 10 0.03 -19.32 -0.53
N THR A 11 0.50 -18.62 0.50
CA THR A 11 0.78 -17.20 0.41
C THR A 11 2.00 -17.04 -0.49
N LYS A 12 1.76 -16.67 -1.76
CA LYS A 12 2.82 -16.42 -2.73
C LYS A 12 3.72 -15.31 -2.17
N LEU A 13 4.87 -15.70 -1.62
CA LEU A 13 5.88 -14.79 -1.10
C LEU A 13 6.41 -13.97 -2.28
N VAL A 14 6.13 -12.67 -2.25
CA VAL A 14 6.69 -11.72 -3.22
C VAL A 14 8.19 -11.65 -2.98
N ASN A 15 8.99 -11.92 -4.00
CA ASN A 15 10.45 -11.87 -3.90
C ASN A 15 10.96 -10.43 -4.09
N MET A 16 10.40 -9.53 -3.30
CA MET A 16 10.76 -8.11 -3.19
C MET A 16 10.83 -7.83 -1.68
N ASN A 17 11.70 -6.91 -1.24
CA ASN A 17 11.86 -6.55 0.18
C ASN A 17 10.64 -5.78 0.72
N LEU A 18 9.47 -6.41 0.72
CA LEU A 18 8.20 -5.90 1.18
C LEU A 18 7.82 -6.54 2.52
N LYS A 19 7.08 -5.79 3.33
CA LYS A 19 6.58 -6.29 4.61
C LYS A 19 5.41 -7.24 4.35
N ASN A 20 5.60 -8.52 4.68
CA ASN A 20 4.57 -9.55 4.56
C ASN A 20 3.46 -9.39 5.60
N ASP A 21 2.44 -8.61 5.21
CA ASP A 21 1.25 -8.35 6.01
C ASP A 21 0.00 -8.35 5.11
N LEU A 22 -0.34 -9.52 4.56
CA LEU A 22 -1.53 -9.67 3.71
C LEU A 22 -2.85 -9.55 4.49
N ALA A 23 -2.80 -9.72 5.81
CA ALA A 23 -3.95 -9.53 6.69
C ALA A 23 -4.23 -8.05 7.00
N CYS A 24 -3.37 -7.12 6.56
CA CYS A 24 -3.57 -5.70 6.84
C CYS A 24 -4.86 -5.16 6.22
N SER A 25 -5.42 -4.12 6.85
CA SER A 25 -6.47 -3.30 6.24
C SER A 25 -6.00 -2.69 4.92
N TRP A 26 -6.91 -2.41 4.00
CA TRP A 26 -6.57 -1.73 2.74
C TRP A 26 -6.16 -0.27 2.97
N VAL A 27 -6.80 0.38 3.93
CA VAL A 27 -6.62 1.78 4.30
C VAL A 27 -6.73 1.91 5.82
N VAL A 28 -6.03 2.88 6.40
CA VAL A 28 -6.12 3.25 7.81
C VAL A 28 -6.44 4.73 7.95
N THR A 29 -7.31 5.06 8.92
CA THR A 29 -7.63 6.45 9.27
C THR A 29 -6.60 7.04 10.23
N PRO A 30 -6.54 8.37 10.46
CA PRO A 30 -5.58 8.99 11.36
C PRO A 30 -5.50 8.36 12.76
N GLU A 31 -6.62 7.90 13.30
CA GLU A 31 -6.70 7.28 14.62
C GLU A 31 -6.10 5.87 14.66
N GLU A 32 -6.03 5.20 13.50
CA GLU A 32 -5.49 3.85 13.34
C GLU A 32 -4.04 3.84 12.88
N MET A 33 -3.48 5.02 12.54
CA MET A 33 -2.10 5.17 12.11
C MET A 33 -1.13 4.87 13.25
N ASP A 34 -0.28 3.87 13.04
CA ASP A 34 0.81 3.54 13.95
C ASP A 34 2.12 3.27 13.18
N GLY A 35 3.25 3.36 13.86
CA GLY A 35 4.58 3.17 13.24
C GLY A 35 4.85 1.74 12.73
N ARG A 36 3.97 0.77 13.01
CA ARG A 36 4.06 -0.60 12.47
C ARG A 36 3.29 -0.72 11.17
N LYS A 37 2.26 0.10 10.95
CA LYS A 37 1.37 0.08 9.78
C LYS A 37 1.77 1.11 8.73
N VAL A 38 2.19 2.31 9.13
CA VAL A 38 2.45 3.43 8.20
C VAL A 38 3.84 4.03 8.36
N GLY A 39 4.29 4.76 7.35
CA GLY A 39 5.55 5.50 7.38
C GLY A 39 5.55 6.72 8.30
N SER A 40 6.75 7.24 8.57
CA SER A 40 6.96 8.40 9.45
C SER A 40 6.20 9.65 9.03
N LYS A 41 5.99 9.86 7.72
CA LYS A 41 5.21 11.00 7.20
C LYS A 41 3.75 10.96 7.66
N SER A 42 3.07 9.84 7.44
CA SER A 42 1.68 9.65 7.86
C SER A 42 1.56 9.67 9.38
N LEU A 43 2.51 9.05 10.09
CA LEU A 43 2.54 9.06 11.55
C LEU A 43 2.69 10.48 12.12
N ASN A 44 3.54 11.31 11.49
CA ASN A 44 3.68 12.70 11.89
C ASN A 44 2.39 13.49 11.69
N LEU A 45 1.66 13.29 10.59
CA LEU A 45 0.37 13.95 10.38
C LEU A 45 -0.64 13.58 11.48
N ALA A 46 -0.78 12.29 11.79
CA ALA A 46 -1.66 11.80 12.85
C ALA A 46 -1.27 12.36 14.24
N HIS A 47 0.03 12.45 14.53
CA HIS A 47 0.53 12.96 15.82
C HIS A 47 0.52 14.49 15.93
N LEU A 48 0.56 15.21 14.82
CA LEU A 48 0.64 16.67 14.79
C LEU A 48 -0.74 17.30 14.99
N ALA A 49 -1.79 16.74 14.37
CA ALA A 49 -3.16 17.24 14.46
C ALA A 49 -3.63 17.54 15.89
N PRO A 50 -3.48 16.64 16.90
CA PRO A 50 -3.91 16.92 18.27
C PRO A 50 -2.99 17.86 19.05
N LYS A 51 -1.79 18.16 18.55
CA LYS A 51 -0.77 18.97 19.24
C LYS A 51 -0.74 20.42 18.79
N LEU A 52 -1.41 20.73 17.68
CA LEU A 52 -1.44 22.08 17.13
C LEU A 52 -2.50 22.94 17.81
N PRO A 53 -2.29 24.27 17.86
CA PRO A 53 -3.34 25.22 18.22
C PRO A 53 -4.55 25.08 17.31
N LYS A 54 -5.75 25.42 17.80
CA LYS A 54 -7.02 25.23 17.06
C LYS A 54 -7.10 26.07 15.77
N GLU A 55 -6.25 27.08 15.66
CA GLU A 55 -6.14 27.97 14.51
C GLU A 55 -5.28 27.37 13.38
N VAL A 56 -4.53 26.29 13.66
CA VAL A 56 -3.66 25.64 12.68
C VAL A 56 -4.30 24.33 12.23
N TYR A 57 -4.98 24.40 11.10
CA TYR A 57 -5.63 23.24 10.48
C TYR A 57 -4.60 22.35 9.78
N THR A 58 -4.74 21.05 9.97
CA THR A 58 -3.99 20.04 9.21
C THR A 58 -4.89 19.43 8.14
N PRO A 59 -4.34 19.10 6.96
CA PRO A 59 -5.13 18.45 5.93
C PRO A 59 -5.57 17.06 6.40
N GLN A 60 -6.83 16.74 6.12
CA GLN A 60 -7.37 15.41 6.33
C GLN A 60 -6.61 14.40 5.47
N ALA A 61 -6.27 13.26 6.07
CA ALA A 61 -5.45 12.26 5.42
C ALA A 61 -5.88 10.85 5.80
N VAL A 62 -5.83 9.97 4.81
CA VAL A 62 -5.88 8.52 4.98
C VAL A 62 -4.56 7.94 4.51
N ALA A 63 -4.16 6.79 5.05
CA ALA A 63 -2.92 6.15 4.65
C ALA A 63 -3.15 4.70 4.20
N MET A 64 -2.35 4.27 3.24
CA MET A 64 -2.26 2.86 2.87
C MET A 64 -1.14 2.22 3.72
N PRO A 65 -1.42 1.16 4.48
CA PRO A 65 -0.41 0.52 5.31
C PRO A 65 0.61 -0.28 4.49
N TYR A 66 1.74 -0.64 5.09
CA TYR A 66 2.85 -1.32 4.42
C TYR A 66 2.46 -2.58 3.64
N GLY A 67 1.52 -3.37 4.15
CA GLY A 67 1.04 -4.60 3.49
C GLY A 67 0.15 -4.34 2.26
N CYS A 68 -0.39 -3.14 2.09
CA CYS A 68 -1.34 -2.81 1.03
C CYS A 68 -0.73 -3.01 -0.37
N MET A 69 0.50 -2.54 -0.58
CA MET A 69 1.22 -2.76 -1.85
C MET A 69 1.40 -4.24 -2.16
N GLN A 70 1.76 -5.04 -1.16
CA GLN A 70 1.91 -6.48 -1.35
C GLN A 70 0.58 -7.14 -1.69
N LYS A 71 -0.51 -6.79 -1.00
CA LYS A 71 -1.85 -7.31 -1.29
C LYS A 71 -2.29 -7.01 -2.72
N VAL A 72 -2.00 -5.81 -3.24
CA VAL A 72 -2.28 -5.46 -4.64
C VAL A 72 -1.47 -6.33 -5.60
N LEU A 73 -0.17 -6.48 -5.36
CA LEU A 73 0.73 -7.26 -6.21
C LEU A 73 0.39 -8.76 -6.20
N THR A 74 -0.02 -9.31 -5.06
CA THR A 74 -0.41 -10.73 -4.94
C THR A 74 -1.85 -11.00 -5.37
N ASN A 75 -2.61 -9.98 -5.76
CA ASN A 75 -3.96 -10.17 -6.28
C ASN A 75 -3.91 -11.01 -7.57
N THR A 76 -4.90 -11.89 -7.77
CA THR A 76 -4.96 -12.78 -8.93
C THR A 76 -4.99 -12.03 -10.26
N ALA A 77 -5.60 -10.83 -10.31
CA ALA A 77 -5.58 -9.95 -11.48
C ALA A 77 -4.15 -9.53 -11.88
N ASN A 78 -3.26 -9.39 -10.89
CA ASN A 78 -1.89 -8.88 -11.07
C ASN A 78 -0.83 -9.99 -11.14
N ALA A 79 -1.21 -11.27 -11.12
CA ALA A 79 -0.27 -12.39 -11.05
C ALA A 79 0.79 -12.36 -12.19
N THR A 80 0.36 -12.01 -13.41
CA THR A 80 1.25 -11.87 -14.57
C THR A 80 2.17 -10.66 -14.45
N CYS A 81 1.67 -9.54 -13.92
CA CYS A 81 2.45 -8.32 -13.72
C CYS A 81 3.53 -8.55 -12.66
N LEU A 82 3.16 -9.19 -11.53
CA LEU A 82 4.09 -9.54 -10.46
C LEU A 82 5.28 -10.38 -10.98
N SER A 83 5.02 -11.43 -11.76
CA SER A 83 6.10 -12.26 -12.30
C SER A 83 7.03 -11.49 -13.25
N LYS A 84 6.50 -10.57 -14.06
CA LYS A 84 7.32 -9.71 -14.93
C LYS A 84 8.13 -8.70 -14.13
N LEU A 85 7.54 -8.13 -13.09
CA LEU A 85 8.19 -7.15 -12.22
C LEU A 85 9.33 -7.81 -11.42
N GLU A 86 9.12 -9.01 -10.88
CA GLU A 86 10.16 -9.78 -10.21
C GLU A 86 11.31 -10.14 -11.15
N ALA A 87 11.02 -10.52 -12.39
CA ALA A 87 12.05 -10.79 -13.39
C ALA A 87 12.86 -9.52 -13.72
N CYS A 88 12.17 -8.40 -13.96
CA CYS A 88 12.79 -7.10 -14.25
C CYS A 88 13.70 -6.62 -13.12
N LEU A 89 13.25 -6.71 -11.87
CA LEU A 89 14.05 -6.26 -10.73
C LEU A 89 15.25 -7.16 -10.42
N LYS A 90 15.24 -8.44 -10.84
CA LYS A 90 16.41 -9.34 -10.72
C LYS A 90 17.55 -8.94 -11.64
N GLU A 91 17.29 -8.19 -12.71
CA GLU A 91 18.32 -7.65 -13.60
C GLU A 91 19.09 -6.49 -12.95
N LEU A 92 18.54 -5.89 -11.89
CA LEU A 92 19.19 -4.82 -11.15
C LEU A 92 20.23 -5.40 -10.17
N GLN A 93 21.51 -5.23 -10.51
CA GLN A 93 22.64 -5.65 -9.69
C GLN A 93 23.49 -4.44 -9.28
N PRO A 94 24.28 -4.54 -8.19
CA PRO A 94 25.20 -3.46 -7.80
C PRO A 94 26.21 -3.06 -8.87
N THR A 95 26.48 -3.96 -9.82
CA THR A 95 27.38 -3.77 -10.96
C THR A 95 26.70 -3.20 -12.20
N THR A 96 25.38 -3.03 -12.18
CA THR A 96 24.60 -2.53 -13.33
C THR A 96 24.95 -1.06 -13.59
N SER A 97 25.21 -0.72 -14.85
CA SER A 97 25.52 0.67 -15.23
C SER A 97 24.29 1.57 -15.02
N ASN A 98 24.51 2.87 -14.80
CA ASN A 98 23.42 3.84 -14.64
C ASN A 98 22.45 3.86 -15.84
N LYS A 99 22.96 3.58 -17.05
CA LYS A 99 22.15 3.53 -18.27
C LYS A 99 21.22 2.32 -18.28
N ASP A 100 21.75 1.17 -17.89
CA ASP A 100 20.97 -0.08 -17.84
C ASP A 100 19.98 -0.05 -16.68
N ALA A 101 20.38 0.49 -15.52
CA ALA A 101 19.51 0.71 -14.38
C ALA A 101 18.32 1.62 -14.73
N ARG A 102 18.54 2.66 -15.54
CA ARG A 102 17.46 3.52 -16.04
C ARG A 102 16.49 2.75 -16.95
N GLY A 103 16.99 1.92 -17.86
CA GLY A 103 16.15 1.08 -18.71
C GLY A 103 15.29 0.10 -17.90
N ILE A 104 15.88 -0.55 -16.91
CA ILE A 104 15.17 -1.45 -15.97
C ILE A 104 14.09 -0.66 -15.20
N PHE A 105 14.42 0.53 -14.71
CA PHE A 105 13.46 1.38 -14.01
C PHE A 105 12.27 1.79 -14.89
N GLU A 106 12.51 2.16 -16.15
CA GLU A 106 11.46 2.51 -17.11
C GLU A 106 10.52 1.32 -17.39
N VAL A 107 11.05 0.09 -17.44
CA VAL A 107 10.24 -1.12 -17.59
C VAL A 107 9.44 -1.41 -16.31
N ALA A 108 10.07 -1.35 -15.14
CA ALA A 108 9.40 -1.56 -13.85
C ALA A 108 8.27 -0.53 -13.62
N GLN A 109 8.49 0.73 -14.02
CA GLN A 109 7.49 1.78 -13.97
C GLN A 109 6.27 1.44 -14.84
N LYS A 110 6.49 1.06 -16.12
CA LYS A 110 5.40 0.67 -17.03
C LYS A 110 4.60 -0.53 -16.52
N LEU A 111 5.27 -1.51 -15.92
CA LEU A 111 4.61 -2.67 -15.31
C LEU A 111 3.74 -2.23 -14.13
N THR A 112 4.25 -1.35 -13.28
CA THR A 112 3.51 -0.80 -12.13
C THR A 112 2.30 0.01 -12.59
N GLU A 113 2.41 0.78 -13.66
CA GLU A 113 1.30 1.53 -14.27
C GLU A 113 0.21 0.62 -14.86
N SER A 114 0.56 -0.60 -15.26
CA SER A 114 -0.39 -1.61 -15.76
C SER A 114 -1.04 -2.48 -14.68
N LEU A 115 -0.81 -2.18 -13.40
CA LEU A 115 -1.45 -2.93 -12.31
C LEU A 115 -2.94 -2.64 -12.25
N ASP A 116 -3.73 -3.69 -12.11
CA ASP A 116 -5.15 -3.58 -11.83
C ASP A 116 -5.35 -3.23 -10.36
N LEU A 117 -6.10 -2.15 -10.12
CA LEU A 117 -6.50 -1.74 -8.78
C LEU A 117 -7.62 -2.67 -8.27
N PRO A 118 -7.41 -3.44 -7.17
CA PRO A 118 -8.47 -4.27 -6.61
C PRO A 118 -9.68 -3.43 -6.20
N LYS A 119 -10.89 -3.90 -6.53
CA LYS A 119 -12.14 -3.19 -6.18
C LYS A 119 -12.25 -2.93 -4.68
N ASP A 120 -11.87 -3.91 -3.86
CA ASP A 120 -11.88 -3.80 -2.40
C ASP A 120 -11.00 -2.64 -1.88
N LEU A 121 -9.88 -2.36 -2.55
CA LEU A 121 -9.02 -1.23 -2.20
C LEU A 121 -9.68 0.09 -2.60
N ALA A 122 -10.25 0.18 -3.80
CA ALA A 122 -10.94 1.38 -4.26
C ALA A 122 -12.15 1.73 -3.38
N GLU A 123 -12.96 0.72 -3.04
CA GLU A 123 -14.10 0.90 -2.13
C GLU A 123 -13.66 1.22 -0.71
N GLY A 124 -12.63 0.54 -0.20
CA GLY A 124 -12.06 0.83 1.12
C GLY A 124 -11.51 2.25 1.23
N LEU A 125 -10.84 2.73 0.18
CA LEU A 125 -10.33 4.10 0.10
C LEU A 125 -11.47 5.12 0.07
N LYS A 126 -12.49 4.89 -0.76
CA LYS A 126 -13.64 5.80 -0.85
C LYS A 126 -14.35 5.93 0.49
N LYS A 127 -14.66 4.80 1.14
CA LYS A 127 -15.31 4.77 2.46
C LYS A 127 -14.47 5.48 3.53
N ALA A 128 -13.16 5.23 3.56
CA ALA A 128 -12.27 5.88 4.52
C ALA A 128 -12.20 7.40 4.29
N MET A 129 -12.17 7.84 3.03
CA MET A 129 -12.18 9.27 2.69
C MET A 129 -13.50 9.95 3.07
N GLU A 130 -14.64 9.28 2.86
CA GLU A 130 -15.96 9.79 3.29
C GLU A 130 -16.02 9.94 4.81
N VAL A 131 -15.64 8.90 5.57
CA VAL A 131 -15.64 8.93 7.04
C VAL A 131 -14.74 10.03 7.60
N VAL A 132 -13.54 10.21 7.04
CA VAL A 132 -12.62 11.27 7.51
C VAL A 132 -13.11 12.66 7.08
N GLY A 133 -13.76 12.77 5.92
CA GLY A 133 -14.38 14.02 5.45
C GLY A 133 -15.56 14.48 6.32
N ASP A 134 -16.40 13.55 6.76
CA ASP A 134 -17.62 13.84 7.52
C ASP A 134 -17.34 14.21 9.00
N LYS A 135 -16.21 13.74 9.57
CA LYS A 135 -15.83 13.96 10.97
C LYS A 135 -15.62 15.42 11.39
N GLN A 136 -15.62 16.38 10.46
CA GLN A 136 -15.51 17.83 10.75
C GLN A 136 -16.67 18.65 10.14
N GLY A 137 -17.77 17.99 9.77
CA GLY A 137 -19.01 18.66 9.35
C GLY A 137 -19.86 19.24 10.50
N GLU A 138 -19.36 19.23 11.74
CA GLU A 138 -19.97 19.83 12.94
C GLU A 138 -19.04 20.83 13.63
#